data_AF-A0A7S2VSY7-F1
#
_entry.id   AF-A0A7S2VSY7-F1
#
_cell.length_a   1.000
_cell.length_b   1.000
_cell.length_c   1.000
_cell.angle_alpha   90.00
_cell.angle_beta   90.00
_cell.angle_gamma   90.00
#
_symmetry.space_group_name_H-M   'P 1'
#
loop_
_entity.id
_entity.type
_entity.pdbx_description
1 polymer ?
#
loop_
_entity_poly.entity_id
_entity_poly.type
_entity_poly.pdbx_seq_one_letter_code
_entity_poly.pdbx_strand_id
1 'polypeptide(L)'
;MLTGFFFGSTLVSILAAAMMDFHFRQRHKKHNIRTLHQYFEENDVSFSVAVPVQKEVWQRLAQRKRLQEDDVPALAMLSVALRSALRFDIQRPHLMPHPMFRLWTGLDAQMMHRVCMNAVGFVVLRQHDEVFAAGGAARSAYALTAGELLYTSAVSGVHQFTDVHPGTWLCEAALWT
;
A
#
# COMPACT_ATOMS: atom_id res chain seq x y z
N MET A 1 46.83 -23.48 -2.66
CA MET A 1 45.78 -24.13 -3.46
C MET A 1 44.44 -24.24 -2.73
N LEU A 2 44.40 -24.59 -1.43
CA LEU A 2 43.15 -24.67 -0.66
C LEU A 2 42.36 -23.34 -0.58
N THR A 3 43.03 -22.20 -0.43
CA THR A 3 42.39 -20.88 -0.33
C THR A 3 41.60 -20.47 -1.58
N GLY A 4 42.05 -20.84 -2.77
CA GLY A 4 41.35 -20.57 -4.04
C GLY A 4 40.07 -21.39 -4.20
N PHE A 5 40.04 -22.61 -3.66
CA PHE A 5 38.87 -23.49 -3.70
C PHE A 5 37.74 -22.99 -2.77
N PHE A 6 38.08 -22.49 -1.58
CA PHE A 6 37.10 -21.87 -0.67
C PHE A 6 36.49 -20.58 -1.24
N PHE A 7 37.31 -19.75 -1.91
CA PHE A 7 36.79 -18.54 -2.58
C PHE A 7 35.89 -18.88 -3.77
N GLY A 8 36.28 -19.84 -4.61
CA GLY A 8 35.49 -20.28 -5.76
C GLY A 8 34.13 -20.88 -5.36
N SER A 9 34.12 -21.75 -4.36
CA SER A 9 32.87 -22.38 -3.87
C SER A 9 31.91 -21.37 -3.23
N THR A 10 32.42 -20.36 -2.52
CA THR A 10 31.61 -19.29 -1.94
C THR A 10 30.96 -18.42 -3.03
N LEU A 11 31.71 -18.05 -4.06
CA LEU A 11 31.18 -17.29 -5.21
C LEU A 11 30.08 -18.05 -5.95
N VAL A 12 30.32 -19.34 -6.24
CA VAL A 12 29.31 -20.19 -6.89
C VAL A 12 28.04 -20.29 -6.03
N SER A 13 28.20 -20.41 -4.70
CA SER A 13 27.06 -20.47 -3.77
C SER A 13 26.27 -19.17 -3.72
N ILE A 14 26.93 -18.00 -3.73
CA ILE A 14 26.27 -16.69 -3.77
C ILE A 14 25.51 -16.50 -5.08
N LEU A 15 26.12 -16.85 -6.21
CA LEU A 15 25.47 -16.77 -7.53
C LEU A 15 24.28 -17.73 -7.62
N ALA A 16 24.41 -18.95 -7.10
CA ALA A 16 23.33 -19.92 -7.06
C ALA A 16 22.17 -19.43 -6.18
N ALA A 17 22.45 -18.88 -5.01
CA ALA A 17 21.45 -18.28 -4.14
C ALA A 17 20.71 -17.13 -4.85
N ALA A 18 21.43 -16.20 -5.49
CA ALA A 18 20.83 -15.09 -6.22
C ALA A 18 19.97 -15.56 -7.41
N MET A 19 20.41 -16.57 -8.17
CA MET A 19 19.63 -17.17 -9.26
C MET A 19 18.37 -17.88 -8.75
N MET A 20 18.48 -18.61 -7.64
CA MET A 20 17.33 -19.28 -7.02
C MET A 20 16.29 -18.25 -6.57
N ASP A 21 16.74 -17.16 -5.95
CA ASP A 21 15.90 -16.04 -5.53
C ASP A 21 15.19 -15.36 -6.72
N PHE A 22 15.91 -15.17 -7.83
CA PHE A 22 15.35 -14.65 -9.07
C PHE A 22 14.31 -15.60 -9.68
N HIS A 23 14.62 -16.89 -9.78
CA HIS A 23 13.70 -17.90 -10.30
C HIS A 23 12.44 -18.02 -9.43
N PHE A 24 12.57 -17.93 -8.11
CA PHE A 24 11.45 -17.96 -7.19
C PHE A 24 10.49 -16.79 -7.43
N ARG A 25 11.02 -15.56 -7.55
CA ARG A 25 10.22 -14.36 -7.88
C ARG A 25 9.51 -14.48 -9.23
N GLN A 26 10.16 -15.07 -10.24
CA GLN A 26 9.53 -15.30 -11.55
C GLN A 26 8.44 -16.38 -11.52
N ARG A 27 8.65 -17.46 -10.77
CA ARG A 27 7.68 -18.55 -10.64
C ARG A 27 6.37 -18.06 -10.03
N HIS A 28 6.44 -17.22 -9.00
CA HIS A 28 5.23 -16.68 -8.35
C HIS A 28 4.38 -15.84 -9.31
N LYS A 29 5.01 -15.00 -10.15
CA LYS A 29 4.29 -14.20 -11.17
C LYS A 29 3.64 -15.09 -12.23
N LYS A 30 4.39 -16.06 -12.76
CA LYS A 30 3.88 -17.00 -13.78
C LYS A 30 2.74 -17.86 -13.25
N HIS A 31 2.84 -18.31 -12.00
CA HIS A 31 1.80 -19.09 -11.34
C HIS A 31 0.51 -18.28 -11.21
N ASN A 32 0.57 -17.06 -10.67
CA ASN A 32 -0.60 -16.19 -10.50
C ASN A 32 -1.34 -15.95 -11.83
N ILE A 33 -0.61 -15.69 -12.92
CA ILE A 33 -1.21 -15.46 -14.24
C ILE A 33 -1.84 -16.73 -14.81
N ARG A 34 -1.19 -17.89 -14.63
CA ARG A 34 -1.76 -19.17 -15.08
C ARG A 34 -3.05 -19.50 -14.34
N THR A 35 -3.10 -19.32 -13.02
CA THR A 35 -4.29 -19.55 -12.22
C THR A 35 -5.43 -18.60 -12.60
N LEU A 36 -5.11 -17.34 -12.93
CA LEU A 36 -6.11 -16.38 -13.43
C LEU A 36 -6.70 -16.80 -14.79
N HIS A 37 -5.86 -17.26 -15.72
CA HIS A 37 -6.32 -17.81 -17.00
C HIS A 37 -7.26 -18.99 -16.80
N GLN A 38 -6.86 -19.95 -15.97
CA GLN A 38 -7.68 -21.10 -15.64
C GLN A 38 -9.03 -20.67 -15.04
N TYR A 39 -9.04 -19.68 -14.14
CA TYR A 39 -10.28 -19.15 -13.57
C TYR A 39 -11.21 -18.55 -14.64
N PHE A 40 -10.67 -17.85 -15.65
CA PHE A 40 -11.49 -17.32 -16.74
C PHE A 40 -12.06 -18.41 -17.65
N GLU A 41 -11.27 -19.45 -17.93
CA GLU A 41 -11.72 -20.60 -18.72
C GLU A 41 -12.82 -21.38 -17.98
N GLU A 42 -12.65 -21.63 -16.68
CA GLU A 42 -13.63 -22.37 -15.87
C GLU A 42 -14.96 -21.63 -15.70
N ASN A 43 -14.97 -20.30 -15.80
CA ASN A 43 -16.15 -19.46 -15.62
C ASN A 43 -16.70 -18.85 -16.92
N ASP A 44 -16.20 -19.31 -18.08
CA ASP A 44 -16.59 -18.83 -19.42
C ASP A 44 -16.61 -17.29 -19.54
N VAL A 45 -15.57 -16.67 -19.01
CA VAL A 45 -15.45 -15.20 -18.98
C VAL A 45 -15.16 -14.69 -20.38
N SER A 46 -16.00 -13.78 -20.88
CA SER A 46 -15.84 -13.21 -22.21
C SER A 46 -14.50 -12.49 -22.38
N PHE A 47 -13.94 -12.55 -23.60
CA PHE A 47 -12.67 -11.90 -23.93
C PHE A 47 -12.68 -10.38 -23.67
N SER A 48 -13.84 -9.74 -23.83
CA SER A 48 -14.05 -8.31 -23.57
C SER A 48 -13.80 -7.92 -22.10
N VAL A 49 -13.95 -8.85 -21.15
CA VAL A 49 -13.68 -8.64 -19.72
C VAL A 49 -12.32 -9.23 -19.34
N ALA A 50 -12.00 -10.44 -19.82
CA ALA A 50 -10.79 -11.16 -19.46
C ALA A 50 -9.50 -10.39 -19.81
N VAL A 51 -9.44 -9.78 -21.00
CA VAL A 51 -8.25 -9.04 -21.45
C VAL A 51 -7.91 -7.81 -20.59
N PRO A 52 -8.85 -6.88 -20.33
CA PRO A 52 -8.58 -5.75 -19.44
C PRO A 52 -8.14 -6.21 -18.06
N VAL A 53 -8.82 -7.19 -17.46
CA VAL A 53 -8.49 -7.71 -16.12
C VAL A 53 -7.09 -8.34 -16.12
N GLN A 54 -6.76 -9.15 -17.11
CA GLN A 54 -5.43 -9.76 -17.21
C GLN A 54 -4.33 -8.70 -17.38
N LYS A 55 -4.55 -7.68 -18.22
CA LYS A 55 -3.63 -6.56 -18.40
C LYS A 55 -3.40 -5.83 -17.09
N GLU A 56 -4.48 -5.55 -16.36
CA GLU A 56 -4.43 -4.89 -15.06
C GLU A 56 -3.63 -5.73 -14.05
N VAL A 57 -3.89 -7.04 -13.95
CA VAL A 57 -3.14 -7.93 -13.05
C VAL A 57 -1.66 -7.98 -13.41
N TRP A 58 -1.30 -8.01 -14.70
CA TRP A 58 0.10 -7.95 -15.15
C TRP A 58 0.79 -6.66 -14.72
N GLN A 59 0.13 -5.51 -14.89
CA GLN A 59 0.65 -4.23 -14.43
C GLN A 59 0.84 -4.22 -12.91
N ARG A 60 -0.14 -4.75 -12.16
CA ARG A 60 -0.09 -4.89 -10.70
C ARG A 60 1.07 -5.80 -10.23
N LEU A 61 1.39 -6.86 -10.98
CA LEU A 61 2.53 -7.75 -10.69
C LEU A 61 3.89 -7.16 -11.09
N ALA A 62 3.92 -6.20 -12.02
CA ALA A 62 5.16 -5.56 -12.46
C ALA A 62 5.64 -4.48 -11.48
N GLN A 63 4.71 -3.82 -10.78
CA GLN A 63 5.02 -2.75 -9.82
C GLN A 63 5.68 -3.29 -8.55
N ARG A 64 6.64 -2.52 -7.99
CA ARG A 64 7.22 -2.82 -6.69
C ARG A 64 6.19 -2.53 -5.59
N LYS A 65 5.79 -3.56 -4.84
CA LYS A 65 4.95 -3.40 -3.65
C LYS A 65 5.71 -2.58 -2.60
N ARG A 66 5.11 -1.49 -2.09
CA ARG A 66 5.59 -0.84 -0.87
C ARG A 66 5.40 -1.81 0.30
N LEU A 67 6.41 -1.96 1.15
CA LEU A 67 6.33 -2.79 2.34
C LEU A 67 5.24 -2.23 3.26
N GLN A 68 4.27 -3.08 3.60
CA GLN A 68 3.33 -2.81 4.68
C GLN A 68 3.88 -3.36 5.99
N GLU A 69 3.31 -2.95 7.11
CA GLU A 69 3.77 -3.39 8.43
C GLU A 69 3.75 -4.92 8.57
N ASP A 70 2.71 -5.56 8.02
CA ASP A 70 2.55 -7.02 8.00
C ASP A 70 3.60 -7.73 7.14
N ASP A 71 4.23 -7.02 6.20
CA ASP A 71 5.33 -7.55 5.38
C ASP A 71 6.68 -7.55 6.16
N VAL A 72 6.73 -7.01 7.38
CA VAL A 72 7.97 -6.88 8.19
C VAL A 72 7.85 -7.64 9.52
N PRO A 73 8.10 -8.97 9.55
CA PRO A 73 7.96 -9.80 10.74
C PRO A 73 8.78 -9.33 11.95
N ALA A 74 9.92 -8.67 11.71
CA ALA A 74 10.76 -8.13 12.78
C ALA A 74 10.02 -7.09 13.66
N LEU A 75 9.02 -6.39 13.11
CA LEU A 75 8.21 -5.45 13.88
C LEU A 75 7.37 -6.16 14.95
N ALA A 76 7.00 -7.43 14.72
CA ALA A 76 6.29 -8.26 15.68
C ALA A 76 7.11 -8.54 16.96
N MET A 77 8.45 -8.47 16.87
CA MET A 77 9.37 -8.68 17.99
C MET A 77 9.54 -7.44 18.88
N LEU A 78 9.09 -6.26 18.42
CA LEU A 78 9.18 -5.03 19.21
C LEU A 78 8.19 -5.06 20.38
N SER A 79 8.58 -4.47 21.50
CA SER A 79 7.65 -4.19 22.60
C SER A 79 6.51 -3.28 22.12
N VAL A 80 5.36 -3.36 22.79
CA VAL A 80 4.19 -2.53 22.45
C VAL A 80 4.55 -1.03 22.48
N ALA A 81 5.35 -0.60 23.46
CA ALA A 81 5.81 0.78 23.57
C ALA A 81 6.68 1.21 22.38
N LEU A 82 7.65 0.39 21.97
CA LEU A 82 8.51 0.70 20.82
C LEU A 82 7.75 0.68 19.50
N ARG A 83 6.82 -0.26 19.33
CA ARG A 83 5.95 -0.30 18.14
C ARG A 83 5.06 0.93 18.06
N SER A 84 4.50 1.37 19.18
CA SER A 84 3.70 2.60 19.27
C SER A 84 4.51 3.86 18.99
N ALA A 85 5.75 3.93 19.48
CA ALA A 85 6.65 5.03 19.16
C ALA A 85 6.99 5.07 17.66
N LEU A 86 7.32 3.92 17.08
CA LEU A 86 7.61 3.80 15.64
C LEU A 86 6.42 4.20 14.77
N ARG A 87 5.21 3.69 15.05
CA ARG A 87 4.01 4.05 14.29
C ARG A 87 3.72 5.54 14.36
N PHE A 88 3.83 6.13 15.55
CA PHE A 88 3.65 7.56 15.72
C PHE A 88 4.68 8.34 14.90
N ASP A 89 5.96 7.96 14.93
CA ASP A 89 7.01 8.66 14.17
C ASP A 89 6.79 8.58 12.65
N ILE A 90 6.34 7.42 12.15
CA ILE A 90 5.99 7.23 10.73
C ILE A 90 4.77 8.06 10.32
N GLN A 91 3.73 8.12 11.15
CA GLN A 91 2.45 8.75 10.82
C GLN A 91 2.44 10.26 11.08
N ARG A 92 3.20 10.73 12.06
CA ARG A 92 3.24 12.13 12.52
C ARG A 92 3.47 13.12 11.36
N PRO A 93 4.43 12.95 10.43
CA PRO A 93 4.63 13.89 9.33
C PRO A 93 3.38 14.11 8.45
N HIS A 94 2.48 13.13 8.40
CA HIS A 94 1.25 13.19 7.61
C HIS A 94 0.06 13.75 8.40
N LEU A 95 0.08 13.63 9.73
CA LEU A 95 -0.96 14.15 10.62
C LEU A 95 -0.71 15.61 11.04
N MET A 96 0.55 16.00 11.26
CA MET A 96 0.91 17.35 11.77
C MET A 96 0.51 18.53 10.87
N PRO A 97 0.37 18.40 9.54
CA PRO A 97 -0.20 19.46 8.72
C PRO A 97 -1.63 19.84 9.14
N HIS A 98 -2.39 18.91 9.73
CA HIS A 98 -3.74 19.16 10.21
C HIS A 98 -3.71 19.88 11.57
N PRO A 99 -4.32 21.08 11.70
CA PRO A 99 -4.25 21.89 12.93
C PRO A 99 -4.71 21.16 14.19
N MET A 100 -5.76 20.34 14.08
CA MET A 100 -6.29 19.55 15.19
C MET A 100 -5.29 18.52 15.72
N PHE A 101 -4.73 17.66 14.85
CA PHE A 101 -3.78 16.63 15.31
C PHE A 101 -2.53 17.25 15.91
N ARG A 102 -2.10 18.42 15.39
CA ARG A 102 -1.03 19.21 15.99
C ARG A 102 -1.38 19.70 17.40
N LEU A 103 -2.58 20.24 17.59
CA LEU A 103 -3.05 20.68 18.91
C LEU A 103 -3.12 19.51 19.90
N TRP A 104 -3.74 18.42 19.50
CA TRP A 104 -3.87 17.20 20.32
C TRP A 104 -2.53 16.60 20.72
N THR A 105 -1.56 16.60 19.82
CA THR A 105 -0.19 16.14 20.12
C THR A 105 0.47 17.02 21.18
N GLY A 106 0.20 18.33 21.17
CA GLY A 106 0.71 19.26 22.18
C GLY A 106 0.02 19.14 23.54
N LEU A 107 -1.25 18.71 23.57
CA LEU A 107 -2.02 18.52 24.80
C LEU A 107 -1.74 17.18 25.46
N ASP A 108 -1.77 16.09 24.70
CA ASP A 108 -1.52 14.74 25.19
C ASP A 108 -0.89 13.87 24.09
N ALA A 109 0.44 13.75 24.14
CA ALA A 109 1.17 12.89 23.22
C ALA A 109 0.78 11.40 23.39
N GLN A 110 0.50 10.93 24.62
CA GLN A 110 0.13 9.53 24.86
C GLN A 110 -1.24 9.19 24.26
N MET A 111 -2.18 10.12 24.27
CA MET A 111 -3.44 9.98 23.54
C MET A 111 -3.16 9.84 22.04
N MET A 112 -2.31 10.69 21.46
CA MET A 112 -1.99 10.62 20.04
C MET A 112 -1.25 9.33 19.65
N HIS A 113 -0.40 8.78 20.52
CA HIS A 113 0.18 7.45 20.33
C HIS A 113 -0.90 6.36 20.23
N ARG A 114 -1.95 6.43 21.06
CA ARG A 114 -3.09 5.49 21.01
C ARG A 114 -3.92 5.66 19.73
N VAL A 115 -4.17 6.90 19.31
CA VAL A 115 -4.84 7.19 18.02
C VAL A 115 -4.05 6.61 16.85
N CYS A 116 -2.75 6.86 16.81
CA CYS A 116 -1.84 6.34 15.78
C CYS A 116 -1.79 4.81 15.73
N MET A 117 -1.89 4.16 16.89
CA MET A 117 -1.92 2.70 16.99
C MET A 117 -3.25 2.09 16.50
N ASN A 118 -4.38 2.72 16.81
CA ASN A 118 -5.69 2.06 16.70
C ASN A 118 -6.58 2.60 15.57
N ALA A 119 -6.39 3.85 15.16
CA ALA A 119 -7.30 4.54 14.24
C ALA A 119 -6.63 5.02 12.95
N VAL A 120 -5.29 5.02 12.90
CA VAL A 120 -4.54 5.50 11.73
C VAL A 120 -3.87 4.31 11.04
N GLY A 121 -4.05 4.23 9.72
CA GLY A 121 -3.44 3.22 8.87
C GLY A 121 -3.02 3.80 7.52
N PHE A 122 -2.23 3.03 6.78
CA PHE A 122 -1.85 3.36 5.41
C PHE A 122 -2.63 2.51 4.43
N VAL A 123 -3.26 3.16 3.47
CA VAL A 123 -3.89 2.50 2.32
C VAL A 123 -3.03 2.77 1.10
N VAL A 124 -2.65 1.70 0.40
CA VAL A 124 -1.92 1.80 -0.86
C VAL A 124 -2.91 1.49 -1.97
N LEU A 125 -3.19 2.50 -2.78
CA LEU A 125 -4.06 2.39 -3.95
C LEU A 125 -3.21 2.18 -5.20
N ARG A 126 -3.77 1.43 -6.14
CA ARG A 126 -3.20 1.26 -7.47
C ARG A 126 -3.91 2.18 -8.46
N GLN A 127 -3.35 2.26 -9.66
CA GLN A 127 -4.00 2.99 -10.74
C GLN A 127 -5.41 2.43 -10.97
N HIS A 128 -6.40 3.32 -11.05
CA HIS A 128 -7.83 3.02 -11.19
C HIS A 128 -8.53 2.45 -9.94
N ASP A 129 -7.85 2.33 -8.79
CA ASP A 129 -8.57 2.08 -7.54
C ASP A 129 -9.27 3.36 -7.06
N GLU A 130 -10.50 3.22 -6.56
CA GLU A 130 -11.25 4.33 -5.97
C GLU A 130 -11.04 4.38 -4.45
N VAL A 131 -10.80 5.58 -3.91
CA VAL A 131 -10.70 5.77 -2.44
C VAL A 131 -12.09 5.66 -1.80
N PHE A 132 -13.08 6.28 -2.46
CA PHE A 132 -14.49 6.32 -2.06
C PHE A 132 -15.34 6.66 -3.29
N ALA A 133 -16.64 6.35 -3.22
CA ALA A 133 -17.59 6.61 -4.30
C ALA A 133 -18.69 7.58 -3.85
N ALA A 134 -19.27 8.30 -4.81
CA ALA A 134 -20.38 9.22 -4.57
C ALA A 134 -21.59 8.47 -3.96
N GLY A 135 -22.21 9.07 -2.95
CA GLY A 135 -23.34 8.45 -2.22
C GLY A 135 -22.93 7.37 -1.20
N GLY A 136 -21.65 7.00 -1.14
CA GLY A 136 -21.12 6.10 -0.10
C GLY A 136 -21.04 6.79 1.27
N ALA A 137 -21.29 6.02 2.34
CA ALA A 137 -21.08 6.50 3.70
C ALA A 137 -19.57 6.69 3.96
N ALA A 138 -19.17 7.93 4.27
CA ALA A 138 -17.78 8.21 4.63
C ALA A 138 -17.50 7.68 6.04
N ARG A 139 -16.65 6.66 6.16
CA ARG A 139 -16.28 6.03 7.44
C ARG A 139 -14.91 6.46 7.95
N SER A 140 -14.15 7.17 7.13
CA SER A 140 -12.77 7.53 7.40
C SER A 140 -12.40 8.78 6.61
N ALA A 141 -11.46 9.54 7.17
CA ALA A 141 -10.79 10.61 6.45
C ALA A 141 -9.46 10.10 5.88
N TYR A 142 -9.04 10.67 4.75
CA TYR A 142 -7.85 10.25 4.03
C TYR A 142 -6.93 11.44 3.81
N ALA A 143 -5.64 11.25 4.08
CA ALA A 143 -4.60 12.22 3.73
C ALA A 143 -3.76 11.65 2.59
N LEU A 144 -3.66 12.35 1.46
CA LEU A 144 -2.81 11.92 0.36
C LEU A 144 -1.34 12.12 0.75
N THR A 145 -0.59 11.03 0.90
CA THR A 145 0.82 11.11 1.34
C THR A 145 1.81 11.07 0.19
N ALA A 146 1.46 10.41 -0.92
CA ALA A 146 2.26 10.30 -2.13
C ALA A 146 1.38 9.90 -3.32
N GLY A 147 1.80 10.30 -4.53
CA GLY A 147 1.07 10.02 -5.77
C GLY A 147 0.08 11.14 -6.13
N GLU A 148 -0.86 10.80 -7.00
CA GLU A 148 -1.85 11.71 -7.56
C GLU A 148 -3.23 11.06 -7.43
N LEU A 149 -4.23 11.86 -7.06
CA LEU A 149 -5.62 11.44 -7.02
C LEU A 149 -6.46 12.45 -7.81
N LEU A 150 -7.47 11.94 -8.51
CA LEU A 150 -8.45 12.75 -9.20
C LEU A 150 -9.78 12.70 -8.45
N TYR A 151 -10.20 13.83 -7.89
CA TYR A 151 -11.52 13.94 -7.30
C TYR A 151 -12.54 14.30 -8.37
N THR A 152 -13.57 13.48 -8.51
CA THR A 152 -14.67 13.72 -9.44
C THR A 152 -15.94 14.05 -8.66
N SER A 153 -16.53 15.21 -8.94
CA SER A 153 -17.82 15.61 -8.37
C SER A 153 -18.82 15.89 -9.48
N ALA A 154 -20.10 15.61 -9.21
CA ALA A 154 -21.19 15.96 -10.11
C ALA A 154 -22.03 17.06 -9.44
N VAL A 155 -21.69 18.32 -9.71
CA VAL A 155 -22.45 19.47 -9.22
C VAL A 155 -23.36 19.92 -10.36
N SER A 156 -24.68 19.93 -10.11
CA SER A 156 -25.68 20.33 -11.11
C SER A 156 -25.64 19.53 -12.42
N GLY A 157 -25.28 18.24 -12.35
CA GLY A 157 -25.19 17.35 -13.51
C GLY A 157 -23.94 17.53 -14.37
N VAL A 158 -23.04 18.43 -14.01
CA VAL A 158 -21.74 18.62 -14.68
C VAL A 158 -20.65 17.93 -13.87
N HIS A 159 -19.87 17.07 -14.53
CA HIS A 159 -18.69 16.46 -13.92
C HIS A 159 -17.56 17.47 -13.82
N GLN A 160 -17.15 17.78 -12.59
CA GLN A 160 -15.98 18.58 -12.29
C GLN A 160 -14.87 17.67 -11.76
N PHE A 161 -13.69 17.82 -12.35
CA PHE A 161 -12.48 17.11 -11.95
C PHE A 161 -11.57 18.06 -11.17
N THR A 162 -10.96 17.56 -10.10
CA THR A 162 -10.01 18.33 -9.29
C THR A 162 -8.83 17.45 -8.94
N ASP A 163 -7.64 17.89 -9.33
CA ASP A 163 -6.40 17.22 -8.96
C ASP A 163 -6.13 17.41 -7.47
N VAL A 164 -5.88 16.29 -6.78
CA VAL A 164 -5.57 16.26 -5.35
C VAL A 164 -4.08 16.02 -5.20
N HIS A 165 -3.41 16.95 -4.52
CA HIS A 165 -1.96 16.89 -4.30
C HIS A 165 -1.63 16.32 -2.91
N PRO A 166 -0.41 15.75 -2.73
CA PRO A 166 0.05 15.30 -1.42
C PRO A 166 -0.06 16.38 -0.34
N GLY A 167 -0.51 15.98 0.86
CA GLY A 167 -0.82 16.85 1.99
C GLY A 167 -2.30 17.25 2.06
N THR A 168 -3.08 17.00 1.02
CA THR A 168 -4.52 17.31 1.00
C THR A 168 -5.32 16.25 1.77
N TRP A 169 -6.29 16.72 2.56
CA TRP A 169 -7.25 15.87 3.28
C TRP A 169 -8.54 15.71 2.48
N LEU A 170 -9.06 14.50 2.48
CA LEU A 170 -10.33 14.09 1.87
C LEU A 170 -11.23 13.52 2.95
N CYS A 171 -12.53 13.75 2.84
CA CYS A 171 -13.54 13.21 3.76
C CYS A 171 -13.29 13.57 5.25
N GLU A 172 -12.70 14.74 5.55
CA GLU A 172 -12.41 15.16 6.94
C GLU A 172 -13.65 15.14 7.83
N ALA A 173 -14.83 15.47 7.27
CA ALA A 173 -16.11 15.42 7.97
C ALA A 173 -16.37 14.07 8.67
N ALA A 174 -15.88 12.96 8.12
CA ALA A 174 -16.05 11.62 8.70
C ALA A 174 -15.33 11.42 10.04
N LEU A 175 -14.44 12.33 10.45
CA LEU A 175 -13.81 12.28 11.77
C LEU A 175 -14.75 12.69 12.90
N TRP A 176 -15.89 13.30 12.58
CA TRP A 176 -16.74 14.04 13.51
C TRP A 176 -18.18 13.50 13.60
N THR A 177 -18.46 12.42 12.89
CA THR A 177 -19.78 11.80 12.75
C THR A 177 -19.75 10.36 13.21
#